data_AF-F4YVA5-F1
#
_entry.id   AF-F4YVA5-F1
#
_cell.length_a   1.000
_cell.length_b   1.000
_cell.length_c   1.000
_cell.angle_alpha   90.00
_cell.angle_beta   90.00
_cell.angle_gamma   90.00
#
_symmetry.space_group_name_H-M   'P 1'
#
loop_
_entity.id
_entity.type
_entity.pdbx_description
1 polymer ?
#
loop_
_entity_poly.entity_id
_entity_poly.type
_entity_poly.pdbx_seq_one_letter_code
_entity_poly.pdbx_strand_id
1 'polypeptide(L)' 'LYFIFGVWSGLLGTSLSLLIRTELSTTQSLIKNDQIYNVLVT' A
#
# COMPACT_ATOMS: atom_id res chain seq x y z
N LEU A 1 23.17 7.58 -5.89
CA LEU A 1 21.82 7.79 -6.43
C LEU A 1 20.96 6.53 -6.33
N TYR A 2 21.39 5.38 -6.88
CA TYR A 2 20.68 4.09 -6.76
C TYR A 2 20.39 3.65 -5.31
N PHE A 3 21.34 3.82 -4.38
CA PHE A 3 21.14 3.46 -2.97
C PHE A 3 20.04 4.29 -2.29
N ILE A 4 20.04 5.61 -2.52
CA ILE A 4 19.00 6.53 -2.04
C ILE A 4 17.64 6.17 -2.64
N PHE A 5 17.61 5.84 -3.93
CA PHE A 5 16.37 5.49 -4.63
C PHE A 5 15.81 4.14 -4.16
N GLY A 6 16.69 3.19 -3.83
CA GLY A 6 16.32 1.90 -3.26
C GLY A 6 15.68 2.05 -1.86
N VAL A 7 16.28 2.87 -0.99
CA VAL A 7 15.68 3.16 0.34
C VAL A 7 14.34 3.87 0.19
N TRP A 8 14.24 4.84 -0.72
CA TRP A 8 13.00 5.58 -0.95
C TRP A 8 11.87 4.70 -1.53
N SER A 9 12.18 3.85 -2.50
CA SER A 9 11.22 2.87 -3.05
C SER A 9 10.81 1.82 -2.01
N GLY A 10 11.74 1.39 -1.15
CA GLY A 10 11.44 0.49 -0.03
C GLY A 10 10.47 1.10 0.98
N LEU A 11 10.67 2.37 1.34
CA LEU A 11 9.76 3.09 2.24
C LEU A 11 8.35 3.22 1.65
N LEU A 12 8.24 3.55 0.36
CA LEU A 12 6.95 3.60 -0.34
C LEU A 12 6.24 2.25 -0.34
N GLY A 13 6.94 1.16 -0.67
CA GLY A 13 6.36 -0.19 -0.66
C GLY A 13 5.86 -0.63 0.72
N THR A 14 6.60 -0.31 1.78
CA THR A 14 6.16 -0.64 3.16
C THR A 14 4.92 0.13 3.58
N SER A 15 4.80 1.40 3.20
CA SER A 15 3.60 2.20 3.50
C SER A 15 2.34 1.66 2.81
N LEU A 16 2.48 1.22 1.56
CA LEU A 16 1.41 0.61 0.76
C LEU A 16 0.95 -0.73 1.34
N SER A 17 1.92 -1.57 1.73
CA SER A 17 1.64 -2.86 2.37
C SER A 17 0.90 -2.70 3.70
N LEU A 18 1.24 -1.68 4.49
CA LEU A 18 0.59 -1.42 5.77
C LEU A 18 -0.86 -0.97 5.58
N LEU A 19 -1.13 -0.13 4.56
CA LEU A 19 -2.48 0.26 4.16
C LEU A 19 -3.36 -0.93 3.76
N ILE A 20 -2.83 -1.84 2.94
CA ILE A 20 -3.55 -3.06 2.52
C ILE A 20 -3.85 -3.96 3.74
N ARG A 21 -2.90 -4.08 4.68
CA ARG A 21 -3.10 -4.84 5.91
C ARG A 21 -4.15 -4.23 6.82
N THR A 22 -4.23 -2.90 6.92
CA THR A 22 -5.27 -2.24 7.71
C THR A 22 -6.66 -2.45 7.12
N GLU A 23 -6.80 -2.45 5.79
CA GLU A 23 -8.07 -2.80 5.12
C GLU A 23 -8.47 -4.26 5.37
N LEU A 24 -7.52 -5.20 5.25
CA LEU A 24 -7.79 -6.63 5.50
C LEU A 24 -8.12 -6.92 6.97
N SER A 25 -7.63 -6.11 7.91
CA SER A 25 -7.84 -6.29 9.35
C SER A 25 -9.22 -5.79 9.82
N THR A 26 -9.90 -4.98 9.01
CA THR A 26 -11.23 -4.44 9.32
C THR A 26 -12.24 -4.94 8.30
N THR A 27 -13.29 -5.64 8.73
CA THR A 27 -14.34 -6.15 7.83
C THR A 27 -15.16 -5.05 7.13
N GLN A 28 -14.99 -3.79 7.55
CA GLN A 28 -15.61 -2.64 6.93
C GLN A 28 -14.62 -1.97 5.99
N SER A 29 -14.92 -2.00 4.69
CA SER A 29 -14.11 -1.36 3.66
C SER A 29 -13.96 0.13 3.94
N LEU A 30 -12.72 0.56 4.20
CA LEU A 30 -12.37 1.95 4.48
C LEU A 30 -12.22 2.73 3.16
N ILE A 31 -11.69 2.07 2.12
CA ILE A 31 -11.55 2.63 0.76
C ILE A 31 -12.86 2.60 -0.04
N LYS A 32 -13.79 1.67 0.26
CA LYS A 32 -15.12 1.52 -0.39
C LYS A 32 -15.12 1.47 -1.93
N ASN A 33 -13.94 1.34 -2.53
CA ASN A 33 -13.72 1.37 -3.97
C ASN A 33 -12.73 0.28 -4.37
N ASP A 34 -13.28 -0.80 -4.91
CA ASP A 34 -12.53 -1.98 -5.33
C ASP A 34 -11.53 -1.68 -6.44
N GLN A 35 -11.78 -0.65 -7.27
CA GLN A 35 -10.86 -0.25 -8.34
C GLN A 35 -9.59 0.41 -7.78
N ILE A 36 -9.74 1.28 -6.78
CA ILE A 36 -8.58 1.92 -6.11
C ILE A 36 -7.82 0.87 -5.30
N TYR A 37 -8.52 -0.04 -4.63
CA TYR A 37 -7.88 -1.15 -3.90
C TYR A 37 -7.00 -2.01 -4.82
N ASN A 38 -7.50 -2.38 -5.99
CA ASN A 38 -6.73 -3.20 -6.93
C ASN A 38 -5.49 -2.47 -7.47
N VAL A 39 -5.60 -1.17 -7.74
CA VAL A 39 -4.45 -0.33 -8.14
C VAL A 39 -3.43 -0.18 -7.01
N LEU A 40 -3.89 -0.23 -5.76
CA LEU A 40 -3.04 -0.14 -4.57
C LEU A 40 -2.34 -1.49 -4.27
N VAL A 41 -2.94 -2.61 -4.69
CA VAL A 41 -2.37 -3.97 -4.58
C VAL A 41 -1.33 -4.28 -5.66
N THR A 42 -1.47 -3.71 -6.86
CA THR A 42 -0.54 -3.92 -8.00
C THR A 42 0.59 -2.92 -8.03
#